data_AF-A0A397GLA1-F1
#
_entry.id   AF-A0A397GLA1-F1
#
_cell.length_a   1.000
_cell.length_b   1.000
_cell.length_c   1.000
_cell.angle_alpha   90.00
_cell.angle_beta   90.00
_cell.angle_gamma   90.00
#
_symmetry.space_group_name_H-M   'P 1'
#
loop_
_entity.id
_entity.type
_entity.pdbx_description
1 polymer ?
#
loop_
_entity_poly.entity_id
_entity_poly.type
_entity_poly.pdbx_seq_one_letter_code
_entity_poly.pdbx_strand_id
1 'polypeptide(L)'
;MCWNDRYGPFEGAEAISTWRISLLRTHQQFDYNTIGDVVLHLRYTAFGSGGSLEKNAFASVDAWVKQSPDVSREYGKGANVFAIDLKNDYLSEWWRVASTGCMTLHHIDQRLPFWARRGRFTSENISLLITPEPSAPGDIKITIPGQADIHGAEDGKLGDYFKFTFPGKPVAEASTPWTMHIKSDRDGF
;
A
#
# COMPACT_ATOMS: atom_id res chain seq x y z
N MET A 1 15.42 0.99 -34.36
CA MET A 1 14.83 1.52 -35.61
C MET A 1 13.39 1.03 -35.69
N CYS A 2 12.40 1.90 -35.58
CA CYS A 2 11.00 1.58 -35.89
C CYS A 2 10.55 2.57 -36.98
N TRP A 3 10.41 2.08 -38.21
CA TRP A 3 9.94 2.87 -39.35
C TRP A 3 8.76 2.12 -39.95
N ASN A 4 7.57 2.43 -39.46
CA ASN A 4 6.32 2.19 -40.15
C ASN A 4 5.39 3.35 -39.79
N ASP A 5 5.01 4.17 -40.77
CA ASP A 5 4.18 5.38 -40.59
C ASP A 5 2.70 5.06 -40.28
N ARG A 6 2.42 3.88 -39.75
CA ARG A 6 1.07 3.43 -39.42
C ARG A 6 0.95 3.24 -37.93
N TYR A 7 0.02 3.99 -37.33
CA TYR A 7 -0.37 3.81 -35.93
C TYR A 7 -0.83 2.37 -35.68
N GLY A 8 -0.31 1.79 -34.60
CA GLY A 8 -0.78 0.52 -34.06
C GLY A 8 -2.17 0.64 -33.45
N PRO A 9 -2.85 -0.49 -33.18
CA PRO A 9 -4.11 -0.47 -32.45
C PRO A 9 -3.91 0.21 -31.08
N PHE A 10 -4.77 1.19 -30.79
CA PHE A 10 -4.75 2.02 -29.58
C PHE A 10 -3.54 2.96 -29.44
N GLU A 11 -2.70 3.11 -30.46
CA GLU A 11 -1.64 4.11 -30.47
C GLU A 11 -2.24 5.51 -30.68
N GLY A 12 -1.86 6.47 -29.83
CA GLY A 12 -2.43 7.81 -29.83
C GLY A 12 -3.84 7.90 -29.22
N ALA A 13 -4.38 6.80 -28.69
CA ALA A 13 -5.58 6.85 -27.86
C ALA A 13 -5.25 7.59 -26.55
N GLU A 14 -6.11 8.53 -26.15
CA GLU A 14 -5.89 9.32 -24.94
C GLU A 14 -5.81 8.43 -23.69
N ALA A 15 -4.99 8.87 -22.71
CA ALA A 15 -4.78 8.14 -21.47
C ALA A 15 -6.07 8.00 -20.63
N ILE A 16 -7.04 8.91 -20.81
CA ILE A 16 -8.34 8.87 -20.15
C ILE A 16 -9.34 8.20 -21.10
N SER A 17 -9.49 6.88 -20.99
CA SER A 17 -10.33 6.09 -21.90
C SER A 17 -11.05 4.96 -21.17
N THR A 18 -12.20 4.53 -21.73
CA THR A 18 -12.94 3.35 -21.27
C THR A 18 -12.60 2.17 -22.17
N TRP A 19 -12.14 1.08 -21.57
CA TRP A 19 -11.69 -0.12 -22.29
C TRP A 19 -12.75 -1.21 -22.17
N ARG A 20 -13.11 -1.84 -23.30
CA ARG A 20 -14.06 -2.95 -23.33
C ARG A 20 -13.37 -4.20 -23.85
N ILE A 21 -13.26 -5.20 -22.97
CA ILE A 21 -12.81 -6.54 -23.34
C ILE A 21 -14.05 -7.42 -23.45
N SER A 22 -14.24 -8.07 -24.60
CA SER A 22 -15.37 -8.97 -24.83
C SER A 22 -14.88 -10.27 -25.45
N LEU A 23 -15.25 -11.38 -24.82
CA LEU A 23 -14.98 -12.72 -25.34
C LEU A 23 -16.14 -13.19 -26.24
N LEU A 24 -15.83 -14.02 -27.24
CA LEU A 24 -16.82 -14.57 -28.17
C LEU A 24 -17.76 -15.53 -27.43
N ARG A 25 -19.08 -15.36 -27.59
CA ARG A 25 -20.07 -16.23 -26.93
C ARG A 25 -20.38 -17.50 -27.71
N THR A 26 -20.41 -17.42 -29.04
CA THR A 26 -20.90 -18.48 -29.93
C THR A 26 -19.83 -19.48 -30.34
N HIS A 27 -18.59 -19.03 -30.49
CA HIS A 27 -17.45 -19.87 -30.91
C HIS A 27 -16.32 -19.75 -29.89
N GLN A 28 -16.55 -20.33 -28.72
CA GLN A 28 -15.54 -20.39 -27.66
C GLN A 28 -14.48 -21.41 -28.05
N GLN A 29 -13.24 -20.97 -28.20
CA GLN A 29 -12.10 -21.86 -28.51
C GLN A 29 -11.59 -22.63 -27.29
N PHE A 30 -12.02 -22.25 -26.08
CA PHE A 30 -11.66 -22.85 -24.80
C PHE A 30 -12.71 -22.48 -23.74
N ASP A 31 -12.72 -23.20 -22.62
CA ASP A 31 -13.63 -22.96 -21.49
C ASP A 31 -13.21 -21.70 -20.72
N TYR A 32 -14.10 -20.70 -20.64
CA TYR A 32 -13.80 -19.46 -19.94
C TYR A 32 -13.76 -19.60 -18.42
N ASN A 33 -14.35 -20.66 -17.85
CA ASN A 33 -14.27 -20.90 -16.41
C ASN A 33 -12.86 -21.26 -15.94
N THR A 34 -11.94 -21.59 -16.87
CA THR A 34 -10.54 -21.83 -16.55
C THR A 34 -9.68 -20.57 -16.61
N ILE A 35 -10.24 -19.40 -16.98
CA ILE A 35 -9.51 -18.13 -16.93
C ILE A 35 -9.48 -17.66 -15.48
N GLY A 36 -8.29 -17.72 -14.85
CA GLY A 36 -8.09 -17.22 -13.49
C GLY A 36 -8.05 -15.69 -13.42
N ASP A 37 -7.28 -15.07 -14.31
CA ASP A 37 -7.06 -13.62 -14.36
C ASP A 37 -6.83 -13.09 -15.77
N VAL A 38 -6.88 -11.76 -15.93
CA VAL A 38 -6.59 -11.06 -17.18
C VAL A 38 -5.53 -9.99 -16.91
N VAL A 39 -4.38 -10.11 -17.57
CA VAL A 39 -3.28 -9.15 -17.45
C VAL A 39 -3.22 -8.27 -18.71
N LEU A 40 -3.40 -6.96 -18.54
CA LEU A 40 -3.29 -5.97 -19.62
C LEU A 40 -1.96 -5.21 -19.51
N HIS A 41 -1.13 -5.30 -20.55
CA HIS A 41 0.10 -4.51 -20.65
C HIS A 41 -0.15 -3.21 -21.43
N LEU A 42 -0.26 -2.09 -20.71
CA LEU A 42 -0.39 -0.76 -21.31
C LEU A 42 0.98 -0.11 -21.52
N ARG A 43 1.31 0.24 -22.77
CA ARG A 43 2.45 1.09 -23.10
C ARG A 43 1.92 2.47 -23.47
N TYR A 44 2.28 3.48 -22.70
CA TYR A 44 1.87 4.85 -22.96
C TYR A 44 3.10 5.75 -23.04
N THR A 45 2.97 6.82 -23.82
CA THR A 45 3.93 7.92 -23.87
C THR A 45 3.23 9.14 -23.28
N ALA A 46 3.69 9.61 -22.11
CA ALA A 46 3.25 10.90 -21.59
C ALA A 46 4.22 11.99 -22.06
N PHE A 47 3.69 13.01 -22.72
CA PHE A 47 4.42 14.23 -23.00
C PHE A 47 3.97 15.31 -22.01
N GLY A 48 4.93 16.05 -21.42
CA GLY A 48 4.60 17.15 -20.53
C GLY A 48 3.87 18.24 -21.30
N SER A 49 2.58 18.45 -21.00
CA SER A 49 1.76 19.45 -21.67
C SER A 49 2.11 20.89 -21.26
N GLY A 50 2.83 21.08 -20.15
CA GLY A 50 3.07 22.41 -19.59
C GLY A 50 1.78 23.15 -19.21
N GLY A 51 1.94 24.39 -18.77
CA GLY A 51 0.82 25.36 -18.70
C GLY A 51 -0.32 24.96 -17.77
N SER A 52 -1.56 25.11 -18.26
CA SER A 52 -2.78 24.93 -17.44
C SER A 52 -3.07 23.47 -17.10
N LEU A 53 -2.82 22.54 -18.03
CA LEU A 53 -3.10 21.12 -17.82
C LEU A 53 -2.23 20.53 -16.71
N GLU A 54 -0.94 20.85 -16.71
CA GLU A 54 0.00 20.42 -15.66
C GLU A 54 -0.41 20.98 -14.29
N LYS A 55 -0.74 22.28 -14.20
CA LYS A 55 -1.20 22.91 -12.96
C LYS A 55 -2.47 22.26 -12.42
N ASN A 56 -3.46 21.99 -13.27
CA ASN A 56 -4.71 21.37 -12.87
C ASN A 56 -4.52 19.89 -12.47
N ALA A 57 -3.63 19.18 -13.15
CA ALA A 57 -3.26 17.81 -12.77
C ALA A 57 -2.61 17.78 -11.38
N PHE A 58 -1.62 18.64 -11.12
CA PHE A 58 -1.01 18.75 -9.78
C PHE A 58 -2.02 19.15 -8.70
N ALA A 59 -2.88 20.14 -8.97
CA ALA A 59 -3.92 20.54 -8.03
C ALA A 59 -4.90 19.39 -7.71
N SER A 60 -5.21 18.55 -8.70
CA SER A 60 -6.08 17.38 -8.50
C SER A 60 -5.41 16.30 -7.64
N VAL A 61 -4.11 16.05 -7.85
CA VAL A 61 -3.33 15.14 -6.99
C VAL A 61 -3.23 15.69 -5.57
N ASP A 62 -2.93 16.98 -5.40
CA ASP A 62 -2.87 17.63 -4.09
C ASP A 62 -4.21 17.56 -3.35
N ALA A 63 -5.33 17.73 -4.06
CA ALA A 63 -6.67 17.60 -3.50
C ALA A 63 -6.96 16.15 -3.08
N TRP A 64 -6.55 15.17 -3.89
CA TRP A 64 -6.70 13.75 -3.59
C TRP A 64 -5.87 13.32 -2.38
N VAL A 65 -4.61 13.77 -2.26
CA VAL A 65 -3.75 13.47 -1.09
C VAL A 65 -4.36 14.00 0.21
N LYS A 66 -5.05 15.16 0.16
CA LYS A 66 -5.69 15.81 1.31
C LYS A 66 -7.10 15.30 1.61
N GLN A 67 -7.69 14.45 0.75
CA GLN A 67 -9.04 13.94 1.00
C GLN A 67 -9.02 13.00 2.21
N SER A 68 -9.98 13.23 3.12
CA SER A 68 -10.21 12.30 4.21
C SER A 68 -10.68 10.94 3.67
N PRO A 69 -10.22 9.84 4.29
CA PRO A 69 -10.53 8.49 3.86
C PRO A 69 -12.03 8.22 3.83
N ASP A 70 -12.59 8.00 2.63
CA ASP A 70 -13.94 7.45 2.47
C ASP A 70 -13.83 6.00 2.01
N VAL A 71 -13.87 5.09 2.99
CA VAL A 71 -13.80 3.62 2.79
C VAL A 71 -15.00 3.06 2.04
N SER A 72 -16.03 3.86 1.75
CA SER A 72 -17.22 3.43 1.00
C SER A 72 -17.10 3.53 -0.52
N ARG A 73 -16.00 4.09 -1.04
CA ARG A 73 -15.85 4.38 -2.48
C ARG A 73 -14.94 3.38 -3.19
N GLU A 74 -15.39 2.94 -4.37
CA GLU A 74 -14.61 2.15 -5.32
C GLU A 74 -13.29 2.85 -5.71
N TYR A 75 -12.32 2.01 -6.12
CA TYR A 75 -10.96 2.31 -6.58
C TYR A 75 -10.64 3.79 -6.86
N GLY A 76 -9.61 4.32 -6.17
CA GLY A 76 -9.06 5.65 -6.43
C GLY A 76 -9.61 6.79 -5.55
N LYS A 77 -10.60 6.54 -4.69
CA LYS A 77 -11.11 7.52 -3.70
C LYS A 77 -11.10 7.01 -2.24
N GLY A 78 -10.37 5.92 -2.00
CA GLY A 78 -10.17 5.38 -0.66
C GLY A 78 -9.13 6.16 0.14
N ALA A 79 -9.04 5.83 1.43
CA ALA A 79 -7.96 6.23 2.31
C ALA A 79 -6.58 6.08 1.64
N ASN A 80 -5.68 7.05 1.83
CA ASN A 80 -4.26 6.88 1.51
C ASN A 80 -3.64 5.88 2.49
N VAL A 81 -3.82 4.59 2.19
CA VAL A 81 -3.27 3.48 2.97
C VAL A 81 -1.97 3.03 2.34
N PHE A 82 -0.95 2.93 3.17
CA PHE A 82 0.27 2.22 2.84
C PHE A 82 0.34 1.00 3.75
N ALA A 83 0.37 -0.19 3.14
CA ALA A 83 0.51 -1.45 3.84
C ALA A 83 1.94 -1.97 3.64
N ILE A 84 2.51 -2.51 4.72
CA ILE A 84 3.82 -3.15 4.74
C ILE A 84 3.59 -4.61 5.16
N ASP A 85 4.16 -5.54 4.42
CA ASP A 85 4.22 -6.94 4.83
C ASP A 85 5.50 -7.14 5.66
N LEU A 86 5.36 -7.25 6.98
CA LEU A 86 6.51 -7.37 7.87
C LEU A 86 7.40 -8.58 7.56
N LYS A 87 6.82 -9.70 7.10
CA LYS A 87 7.56 -10.93 6.81
C LYS A 87 8.38 -10.80 5.53
N ASN A 88 7.84 -10.13 4.51
CA ASN A 88 8.48 -9.99 3.20
C ASN A 88 9.35 -8.73 3.08
N ASP A 89 8.94 -7.60 3.66
CA ASP A 89 9.62 -6.31 3.54
C ASP A 89 10.75 -6.09 4.56
N TYR A 90 10.73 -6.86 5.65
CA TYR A 90 11.68 -6.80 6.77
C TYR A 90 12.10 -8.20 7.24
N LEU A 91 12.45 -9.08 6.28
CA LEU A 91 12.72 -10.49 6.53
C LEU A 91 13.69 -10.71 7.70
N SER A 92 14.86 -10.06 7.70
CA SER A 92 15.89 -10.24 8.75
C SER A 92 15.43 -9.84 10.14
N GLU A 93 14.70 -8.73 10.23
CA GLU A 93 14.17 -8.18 11.47
C GLU A 93 13.00 -9.02 11.96
N TRP A 94 12.16 -9.50 11.04
CA TRP A 94 11.08 -10.44 11.30
C TRP A 94 11.59 -11.72 11.97
N TRP A 95 12.64 -12.34 11.41
CA TRP A 95 13.27 -13.52 12.03
C TRP A 95 13.83 -13.26 13.43
N ARG A 96 14.26 -12.02 13.72
CA ARG A 96 14.77 -11.66 15.05
C ARG A 96 13.66 -11.57 16.09
N VAL A 97 12.43 -11.21 15.71
CA VAL A 97 11.28 -11.07 16.62
C VAL A 97 11.09 -12.29 17.51
N ALA A 98 11.25 -13.51 16.98
CA ALA A 98 11.11 -14.74 17.75
C ALA A 98 12.11 -14.86 18.93
N SER A 99 13.24 -14.15 18.85
CA SER A 99 14.29 -14.16 19.88
C SER A 99 14.30 -12.92 20.76
N THR A 100 14.00 -11.75 20.19
CA THR A 100 14.13 -10.45 20.85
C THR A 100 12.79 -9.86 21.30
N GLY A 101 11.67 -10.35 20.75
CA GLY A 101 10.34 -9.78 20.94
C GLY A 101 10.16 -8.39 20.30
N CYS A 102 11.09 -7.98 19.43
CA CYS A 102 11.02 -6.70 18.75
C CYS A 102 11.71 -6.71 17.38
N MET A 103 11.25 -5.85 16.49
CA MET A 103 11.84 -5.56 15.19
C MET A 103 11.91 -4.06 14.95
N THR A 104 12.86 -3.63 14.14
CA THR A 104 13.01 -2.22 13.78
C THR A 104 12.62 -2.02 12.32
N LEU A 105 11.67 -1.13 12.08
CA LEU A 105 11.20 -0.72 10.76
C LEU A 105 12.06 0.46 10.28
N HIS A 106 13.10 0.13 9.53
CA HIS A 106 14.00 1.11 8.91
C HIS A 106 13.48 1.59 7.55
N HIS A 107 13.66 2.86 7.23
CA HIS A 107 13.41 3.43 5.89
C HIS A 107 11.98 3.18 5.38
N ILE A 108 10.96 3.47 6.20
CA ILE A 108 9.56 3.36 5.77
C ILE A 108 9.30 4.35 4.62
N ASP A 109 9.89 5.54 4.69
CA ASP A 109 9.89 6.57 3.65
C ASP A 109 10.32 6.06 2.26
N GLN A 110 11.31 5.16 2.21
CA GLN A 110 11.80 4.60 0.95
C GLN A 110 10.86 3.56 0.33
N ARG A 111 9.93 3.01 1.12
CA ARG A 111 8.94 2.02 0.65
C ARG A 111 7.65 2.68 0.18
N LEU A 112 7.45 3.97 0.50
CA LEU A 112 6.33 4.73 -0.05
C LEU A 112 6.38 4.76 -1.57
N PRO A 113 5.22 4.86 -2.24
CA PRO A 113 5.15 5.13 -3.68
C PRO A 113 6.03 6.32 -4.06
N PHE A 114 6.65 6.29 -5.23
CA PHE A 114 7.66 7.29 -5.63
C PHE A 114 7.18 8.75 -5.47
N TRP A 115 5.91 9.02 -5.78
CA TRP A 115 5.30 10.35 -5.63
C TRP A 115 5.28 10.85 -4.18
N ALA A 116 5.22 9.94 -3.21
CA ALA A 116 5.21 10.22 -1.77
C ALA A 116 6.61 10.19 -1.14
N ARG A 117 7.70 9.97 -1.88
CA ARG A 117 9.04 9.93 -1.27
C ARG A 117 9.66 11.30 -1.02
N ARG A 118 9.18 12.33 -1.71
CA ARG A 118 9.73 13.71 -1.62
C ARG A 118 9.08 14.57 -0.55
N GLY A 119 7.92 14.16 -0.05
CA GLY A 119 7.20 14.87 1.02
C GLY A 119 7.62 14.38 2.41
N ARG A 120 7.23 15.14 3.42
CA ARG A 120 7.27 14.68 4.82
C ARG A 120 5.90 14.14 5.17
N PHE A 121 5.85 12.89 5.60
CA PHE A 121 4.60 12.22 5.94
C PHE A 121 4.61 11.82 7.40
N THR A 122 3.51 12.17 8.07
CA THR A 122 3.14 11.64 9.37
C THR A 122 1.93 10.75 9.17
N SER A 123 1.88 9.60 9.82
CA SER A 123 0.71 8.73 9.75
C SER A 123 -0.40 9.28 10.65
N GLU A 124 -1.65 9.18 10.22
CA GLU A 124 -2.79 9.53 11.07
C GLU A 124 -3.28 8.36 11.91
N ASN A 125 -3.31 7.17 11.32
CA ASN A 125 -3.74 5.93 11.95
C ASN A 125 -2.73 4.83 11.62
N ILE A 126 -2.41 4.01 12.62
CA ILE A 126 -1.61 2.79 12.42
C ILE A 126 -2.47 1.60 12.86
N SER A 127 -2.48 0.56 12.04
CA SER A 127 -3.08 -0.71 12.39
C SER A 127 -2.12 -1.85 12.08
N LEU A 128 -2.08 -2.83 12.98
CA LEU A 128 -1.39 -4.09 12.78
C LEU A 128 -2.43 -5.17 12.53
N LEU A 129 -2.20 -5.98 11.51
CA LEU A 129 -2.90 -7.22 11.27
C LEU A 129 -1.90 -8.36 11.51
N ILE A 130 -2.20 -9.26 12.45
CA ILE A 130 -1.31 -10.35 12.82
C ILE A 130 -2.08 -11.68 12.92
N THR A 131 -1.41 -12.76 12.53
CA THR A 131 -1.87 -14.13 12.69
C THR A 131 -0.64 -15.05 12.85
N PRO A 132 -0.66 -16.08 13.72
CA PRO A 132 -1.73 -16.45 14.65
C PRO A 132 -1.90 -15.44 15.81
N GLU A 133 -2.82 -15.72 16.74
CA GLU A 133 -3.05 -14.85 17.92
C GLU A 133 -1.74 -14.65 18.69
N PRO A 134 -1.34 -13.40 18.98
CA PRO A 134 -0.11 -13.14 19.72
C PRO A 134 -0.24 -13.63 21.17
N SER A 135 0.82 -14.24 21.71
CA SER A 135 0.81 -14.82 23.06
C SER A 135 0.70 -13.79 24.18
N ALA A 136 1.07 -12.54 23.92
CA ALA A 136 0.87 -11.41 24.85
C ALA A 136 0.35 -10.18 24.09
N PRO A 137 -0.97 -10.08 23.82
CA PRO A 137 -1.57 -8.97 23.08
C PRO A 137 -1.29 -7.59 23.71
N GLY A 138 -1.23 -7.52 25.05
CA GLY A 138 -0.99 -6.28 25.79
C GLY A 138 0.45 -5.75 25.73
N ASP A 139 1.40 -6.57 25.28
CA ASP A 139 2.81 -6.17 25.13
C ASP A 139 3.10 -5.54 23.75
N ILE A 140 2.10 -5.51 22.86
CA ILE A 140 2.25 -4.95 21.52
C ILE A 140 2.32 -3.42 21.61
N LYS A 141 3.46 -2.86 21.20
CA LYS A 141 3.69 -1.42 21.20
C LYS A 141 4.63 -0.96 20.11
N ILE A 142 4.54 0.31 19.76
CA ILE A 142 5.42 1.00 18.84
C ILE A 142 6.21 2.03 19.63
N THR A 143 7.54 1.92 19.58
CA THR A 143 8.47 2.87 20.17
C THR A 143 9.12 3.68 19.06
N ILE A 144 9.02 4.99 19.17
CA ILE A 144 9.59 5.95 18.22
C ILE A 144 10.55 6.86 19.00
N PRO A 145 11.80 7.06 18.53
CA PRO A 145 12.73 7.97 19.19
C PRO A 145 12.12 9.36 19.40
N GLY A 146 12.11 9.83 20.65
CA GLY A 146 11.57 11.14 21.02
C GLY A 146 10.05 11.20 21.27
N GLN A 147 9.36 10.06 21.26
CA GLN A 147 7.93 9.95 21.59
C GLN A 147 7.71 8.89 22.67
N ALA A 148 6.65 9.03 23.46
CA ALA A 148 6.21 7.99 24.39
C ALA A 148 5.77 6.73 23.63
N ASP A 149 5.95 5.56 24.25
CA ASP A 149 5.51 4.29 23.69
C ASP A 149 4.01 4.32 23.36
N ILE A 150 3.67 3.91 22.14
CA ILE A 150 2.29 3.82 21.67
C ILE A 150 1.84 2.37 21.83
N HIS A 151 0.94 2.12 22.77
CA HIS A 151 0.42 0.78 23.03
C HIS A 151 -0.70 0.41 22.05
N GLY A 152 -0.66 -0.81 21.52
CA GLY A 152 -1.71 -1.34 20.66
C GLY A 152 -2.93 -1.75 21.49
N ALA A 153 -4.12 -1.38 21.00
CA ALA A 153 -5.40 -1.88 21.50
C ALA A 153 -6.01 -2.82 20.47
N GLU A 154 -6.47 -3.99 20.91
CA GLU A 154 -7.18 -4.93 20.04
C GLU A 154 -8.48 -4.28 19.53
N ASP A 155 -8.69 -4.34 18.22
CA ASP A 155 -9.81 -3.74 17.48
C ASP A 155 -10.50 -4.81 16.61
N GLY A 156 -10.71 -5.98 17.22
CA GLY A 156 -11.42 -7.10 16.62
C GLY A 156 -10.60 -7.91 15.61
N LYS A 157 -11.31 -8.54 14.66
CA LYS A 157 -10.74 -9.47 13.68
C LYS A 157 -11.11 -9.08 12.25
N LEU A 158 -10.19 -9.35 11.33
CA LEU A 158 -10.40 -9.27 9.88
C LEU A 158 -10.11 -10.64 9.27
N GLY A 159 -11.14 -11.47 9.08
CA GLY A 159 -10.95 -12.88 8.75
C GLY A 159 -10.18 -13.59 9.87
N ASP A 160 -9.08 -14.24 9.51
CA ASP A 160 -8.18 -14.95 10.45
C ASP A 160 -7.13 -14.04 11.11
N TYR A 161 -7.12 -12.75 10.77
CA TYR A 161 -6.18 -11.78 11.33
C TYR A 161 -6.77 -11.07 12.54
N PHE A 162 -5.98 -10.96 13.60
CA PHE A 162 -6.25 -10.08 14.73
C PHE A 162 -5.82 -8.67 14.37
N LYS A 163 -6.70 -7.69 14.62
CA LYS A 163 -6.45 -6.29 14.32
C LYS A 163 -6.09 -5.57 15.62
N PHE A 164 -4.97 -4.86 15.61
CA PHE A 164 -4.59 -3.93 16.67
C PHE A 164 -4.53 -2.52 16.09
N THR A 165 -5.03 -1.54 16.84
CA THR A 165 -4.94 -0.12 16.50
C THR A 165 -4.04 0.58 17.50
N PHE A 166 -3.25 1.53 17.02
CA PHE A 166 -2.34 2.31 17.86
C PHE A 166 -2.87 3.73 17.95
N PRO A 167 -3.52 4.11 19.07
CA PRO A 167 -4.08 5.43 19.23
C PRO A 167 -2.97 6.47 19.41
N GLY A 168 -3.09 7.58 18.68
CA GLY A 168 -2.13 8.67 18.71
C GLY A 168 -1.45 8.86 17.36
N LYS A 169 -1.37 10.11 16.90
CA LYS A 169 -0.64 10.46 15.69
C LYS A 169 0.86 10.38 15.98
N PRO A 170 1.63 9.52 15.32
CA PRO A 170 3.09 9.60 15.38
C PRO A 170 3.54 10.99 14.96
N VAL A 171 4.34 11.61 15.81
CA VAL A 171 4.88 12.94 15.57
C VAL A 171 6.18 12.85 14.77
N ALA A 172 6.75 11.64 14.63
CA ALA A 172 7.96 11.40 13.87
C ALA A 172 7.69 11.16 12.38
N GLU A 173 8.66 11.59 11.56
CA GLU A 173 8.69 11.32 10.13
C GLU A 173 8.90 9.82 9.86
N ALA A 174 8.34 9.32 8.76
CA ALA A 174 8.54 7.94 8.28
C ALA A 174 10.01 7.56 7.98
N SER A 175 10.92 8.54 7.93
CA SER A 175 12.37 8.32 7.81
C SER A 175 13.02 7.86 9.13
N THR A 176 12.36 8.10 10.27
CA THR A 176 12.85 7.71 11.59
C THR A 176 12.68 6.20 11.77
N PRO A 177 13.64 5.47 12.35
CA PRO A 177 13.45 4.05 12.64
C PRO A 177 12.40 3.86 13.72
N TRP A 178 11.37 3.06 13.42
CA TRP A 178 10.31 2.74 14.39
C TRP A 178 10.56 1.33 14.93
N THR A 179 10.51 1.16 16.23
CA THR A 179 10.68 -0.16 16.86
C THR A 179 9.31 -0.72 17.19
N MET A 180 8.99 -1.87 16.60
CA MET A 180 7.77 -2.59 16.89
C MET A 180 8.08 -3.73 17.86
N HIS A 181 7.35 -3.75 18.97
CA HIS A 181 7.43 -4.82 19.96
C HIS A 181 6.26 -5.78 19.71
N ILE A 182 6.61 -7.03 19.39
CA ILE A 182 5.67 -8.12 19.18
C ILE A 182 6.26 -9.31 19.92
N LYS A 183 5.55 -9.77 20.95
CA LYS A 183 5.96 -10.98 21.64
C LYS A 183 5.31 -12.17 20.94
N SER A 184 6.14 -13.00 20.33
CA SER A 184 5.73 -14.28 19.77
C SER A 184 6.21 -15.40 20.69
N ASP A 185 5.38 -16.41 20.88
CA ASP A 185 5.87 -17.67 21.42
C ASP A 185 6.82 -18.34 20.42
N ARG A 186 7.77 -19.11 20.95
CA ARG A 186 8.88 -19.73 20.21
C ARG A 186 8.45 -20.71 19.11
N ASP A 187 7.18 -21.10 19.07
CA ASP A 187 6.68 -22.25 18.30
C ASP A 187 5.61 -21.90 17.25
N GLY A 188 5.44 -20.63 16.84
CA GLY A 188 4.23 -20.18 16.14
C GLY A 188 4.34 -19.30 14.88
N PHE A 189 5.39 -19.40 14.06
CA PHE A 189 5.45 -18.74 12.74
C PHE A 189 6.01 -19.60 11.61
#